data_AF-F7KS86-F1
#
_entry.id   AF-F7KS86-F1
#
_cell.length_a   1.000
_cell.length_b   1.000
_cell.length_c   1.000
_cell.angle_alpha   90.00
_cell.angle_beta   90.00
_cell.angle_gamma   90.00
#
_symmetry.space_group_name_H-M   'P 1'
#
loop_
_entity.id
_entity.type
_entity.pdbx_description
1 polymer ?
#
loop_
_entity_poly.entity_id
_entity_poly.type
_entity_poly.pdbx_seq_one_letter_code
_entity_poly.pdbx_strand_id
1 'polypeptide(L)' 'MIQCKNSKTIYGSAVTVMPYIQMDITDASSVGKKIADMNPDVVVHCAAWTAVDMAEVDDKVEKVRAINVGGTENIAKVCK' A
#
# COMPACT_ATOMS: atom_id res chain seq x y z
N MET A 1 2.25 1.27 -5.29
CA MET A 1 3.69 1.53 -5.08
C MET A 1 4.18 2.37 -6.25
N ILE A 2 4.68 3.59 -6.01
CA ILE A 2 5.23 4.46 -7.05
C ILE A 2 6.54 5.00 -6.51
N GLN A 3 7.66 4.62 -7.13
CA GLN A 3 8.92 5.34 -7.00
C GLN A 3 9.01 6.42 -8.07
N CYS A 4 9.33 7.65 -7.67
CA CYS A 4 9.78 8.68 -8.58
C CYS A 4 10.91 9.49 -7.94
N LYS A 5 12.16 9.23 -8.36
CA LYS A 5 13.24 10.21 -8.25
C LYS A 5 13.09 11.19 -9.42
N ASN A 6 12.78 12.45 -9.10
CA ASN A 6 12.83 13.64 -9.95
C ASN A 6 12.77 13.40 -11.47
N SER A 7 11.61 13.03 -12.02
CA SER A 7 11.46 12.89 -13.47
C SER A 7 10.08 13.34 -13.93
N LYS A 8 10.08 14.33 -14.84
CA LYS A 8 8.91 14.75 -15.62
C LYS A 8 8.26 13.51 -16.23
N THR A 9 6.95 13.36 -16.10
CA THR A 9 6.21 12.20 -16.61
C THR A 9 6.32 12.10 -18.13
N ILE A 10 6.95 11.02 -18.60
CA ILE A 10 7.10 10.62 -20.01
C ILE A 10 6.62 9.17 -20.15
N TYR A 11 6.01 8.81 -21.27
CA TYR A 11 5.69 7.41 -21.60
C TYR A 11 6.95 6.54 -21.49
N GLY A 12 6.88 5.42 -20.76
CA GLY A 12 8.03 4.56 -20.45
C GLY A 12 8.73 4.86 -19.12
N SER A 13 8.26 5.85 -18.35
CA SER A 13 8.73 6.08 -16.97
C SER A 13 8.34 4.93 -16.04
N ALA A 14 9.05 4.77 -14.92
CA ALA A 14 8.83 3.70 -13.94
C ALA A 14 7.36 3.53 -13.53
N VAL A 15 6.60 4.62 -13.46
CA VAL A 15 5.16 4.63 -13.12
C VAL A 15 4.29 3.91 -14.17
N THR A 16 4.77 3.82 -15.43
CA THR A 16 4.05 3.24 -16.57
C THR A 16 4.46 1.80 -16.92
N VAL A 17 5.54 1.27 -16.33
CA VAL A 17 6.09 -0.07 -16.65
C VAL A 17 6.34 -0.94 -15.42
N MET A 18 5.80 -0.59 -14.27
CA MET A 18 6.09 -1.29 -13.01
C MET A 18 5.44 -2.68 -12.96
N PRO A 19 6.18 -3.74 -12.57
CA PRO A 19 5.60 -5.06 -12.38
C PRO A 19 4.62 -5.05 -11.20
N TYR A 20 3.53 -5.82 -11.32
CA TYR A 20 2.59 -6.01 -10.22
C TYR A 20 3.21 -6.91 -9.15
N ILE A 21 3.33 -6.38 -7.93
CA ILE A 21 3.82 -7.12 -6.78
C ILE A 21 2.69 -7.19 -5.77
N GLN A 22 2.15 -8.40 -5.58
CA GLN A 22 1.09 -8.63 -4.61
C GLN A 22 1.63 -8.45 -3.19
N MET A 23 0.95 -7.67 -2.36
CA MET A 23 1.31 -7.42 -0.96
C MET A 23 0.05 -7.27 -0.13
N ASP A 24 -0.08 -8.09 0.92
CA ASP A 24 -1.12 -7.93 1.92
C ASP A 24 -0.66 -6.87 2.93
N ILE A 25 -1.41 -5.77 3.02
CA ILE A 25 -1.08 -4.65 3.90
C ILE A 25 -1.37 -4.96 5.37
N THR A 26 -2.22 -5.94 5.64
CA THR A 26 -2.60 -6.32 7.02
C THR A 26 -1.51 -7.12 7.73
N ASP A 27 -0.59 -7.75 6.98
CA ASP A 27 0.59 -8.44 7.51
C ASP A 27 1.80 -7.50 7.54
N ALA A 28 2.11 -7.01 8.74
CA ALA A 28 3.25 -6.12 8.98
C ALA A 28 4.60 -6.71 8.53
N SER A 29 4.79 -8.04 8.65
CA SER A 29 6.04 -8.69 8.24
C SER A 29 6.18 -8.72 6.71
N SER A 30 5.08 -9.01 6.01
CA SER A 30 5.04 -8.98 4.54
C SER A 30 5.31 -7.59 4.00
N VAL A 31 4.70 -6.56 4.60
CA VAL A 31 4.91 -5.16 4.25
C VAL A 31 6.37 -4.75 4.46
N GLY A 32 6.92 -5.03 5.64
CA GLY A 32 8.30 -4.71 5.98
C GLY A 32 9.30 -5.33 5.01
N LYS A 33 9.17 -6.64 4.74
CA LYS A 33 10.08 -7.34 3.82
C LYS A 33 9.99 -6.77 2.41
N LYS A 34 8.79 -6.62 1.84
CA LYS A 34 8.63 -6.19 0.44
C LYS A 34 9.09 -4.76 0.21
N ILE A 35 8.77 -3.85 1.13
CA ILE A 35 9.22 -2.46 1.00
C ILE A 35 10.74 -2.40 1.18
N ALA A 36 11.33 -3.12 2.14
CA ALA A 36 12.79 -3.16 2.31
C ALA A 36 13.52 -3.76 1.09
N ASP A 37 13.00 -4.84 0.52
CA ASP A 37 13.58 -5.51 -0.65
C ASP A 37 13.56 -4.61 -1.89
N MET A 38 12.50 -3.81 -2.06
CA MET A 38 12.41 -2.81 -3.15
C MET A 38 13.17 -1.52 -2.88
N ASN A 39 13.36 -1.18 -1.60
CA ASN A 39 13.97 0.07 -1.14
C ASN A 39 13.45 1.33 -1.86
N PRO A 40 12.13 1.63 -1.80
CA PRO A 40 11.54 2.73 -2.52
C PRO A 40 11.83 4.10 -1.87
N ASP A 41 12.09 5.13 -2.67
CA ASP A 41 12.20 6.52 -2.15
C ASP A 41 10.85 7.16 -1.86
N VAL A 42 9.80 6.69 -2.54
CA VAL A 42 8.43 7.17 -2.42
C VAL A 42 7.50 5.96 -2.40
N VAL A 43 6.49 6.01 -1.53
CA VAL A 43 5.42 5.01 -1.47
C VAL A 43 4.08 5.71 -1.65
N VAL A 44 3.37 5.33 -2.71
CA VAL A 44 1.97 5.73 -2.92
C VAL A 44 1.08 4.53 -2.58
N HIS A 45 0.31 4.69 -1.51
CA HIS A 45 -0.62 3.70 -0.97
C HIS A 45 -2.05 3.98 -1.44
N CYS A 46 -2.60 3.07 -2.24
CA CYS A 46 -3.96 3.18 -2.79
C CYS A 46 -4.88 2.02 -2.36
N ALA A 47 -4.40 1.13 -1.48
CA ALA A 47 -5.18 -0.02 -1.05
C ALA A 47 -6.08 0.37 0.12
N ALA A 48 -7.38 0.18 -0.03
CA ALA A 48 -8.38 0.49 0.98
C ALA A 48 -9.59 -0.43 0.81
N TRP A 49 -10.30 -0.68 1.91
CA TRP A 49 -11.67 -1.16 1.86
C TRP A 49 -12.58 0.01 1.49
N THR A 50 -13.23 -0.09 0.33
CA THR A 50 -14.07 0.98 -0.25
C THR A 50 -15.56 0.63 -0.34
N ALA A 51 -15.93 -0.60 0.00
CA ALA A 51 -17.35 -1.00 0.06
C ALA A 51 -17.99 -0.46 1.34
N VAL A 52 -18.47 0.79 1.27
CA VAL A 52 -18.97 1.57 2.40
C VAL A 52 -20.12 0.87 3.11
N ASP A 53 -21.12 0.39 2.37
CA ASP A 53 -22.29 -0.28 2.96
C ASP A 53 -21.89 -1.52 3.78
N MET A 54 -20.91 -2.28 3.29
CA MET A 54 -20.39 -3.45 4.00
C MET A 54 -19.48 -3.08 5.18
N ALA A 55 -19.00 -1.84 5.24
CA ALA A 55 -18.11 -1.41 6.31
C ALA A 55 -18.85 -1.14 7.62
N GLU A 56 -20.17 -0.95 7.56
CA GLU A 56 -21.03 -0.70 8.72
C GLU A 56 -21.56 -1.98 9.38
N VAL A 57 -21.38 -3.15 8.76
CA VAL A 57 -21.82 -4.43 9.34
C VAL A 57 -20.83 -4.86 10.42
N ASP A 58 -21.33 -5.12 11.63
CA ASP A 58 -20.51 -5.41 12.82
C ASP A 58 -19.46 -6.51 12.60
N ASP A 59 -19.81 -7.56 11.84
CA ASP A 59 -18.92 -8.69 11.52
C ASP A 59 -17.75 -8.32 10.60
N LYS A 60 -17.83 -7.16 9.92
CA LYS A 60 -16.84 -6.66 8.97
C LYS A 60 -16.03 -5.48 9.51
N VAL A 61 -16.47 -4.84 10.59
CA VAL A 61 -15.78 -3.68 11.19
C VAL A 61 -14.31 -3.99 11.50
N GLU A 62 -14.04 -5.15 12.09
CA GLU A 62 -12.66 -5.55 12.41
C GLU A 62 -11.79 -5.65 11.15
N LYS A 63 -12.33 -6.22 10.07
CA LYS A 63 -11.63 -6.36 8.79
C LYS A 63 -11.40 -5.01 8.12
N VAL A 64 -12.38 -4.12 8.16
CA VAL A 64 -12.26 -2.75 7.65
C VAL A 64 -11.16 -2.00 8.40
N ARG A 65 -11.12 -2.12 9.73
CA ARG A 65 -10.07 -1.51 10.56
C ARG A 65 -8.70 -2.13 10.29
N ALA A 66 -8.62 -3.45 10.15
CA ALA A 66 -7.37 -4.12 9.82
C ALA A 66 -6.77 -3.58 8.51
N ILE A 67 -7.60 -3.32 7.50
CA ILE A 67 -7.16 -2.80 6.19
C ILE A 67 -6.89 -1.29 6.25
N ASN A 68 -7.88 -0.48 6.63
CA ASN A 68 -7.82 0.98 6.50
C ASN A 68 -7.01 1.65 7.61
N VAL A 69 -6.95 1.05 8.80
CA VAL A 69 -6.16 1.57 9.94
C VAL A 69 -4.84 0.80 10.04
N GLY A 70 -4.92 -0.51 10.31
CA GLY A 70 -3.72 -1.33 10.53
C GLY A 70 -2.81 -1.39 9.31
N GLY A 71 -3.39 -1.59 8.12
CA GLY A 71 -2.63 -1.63 6.88
C GLY A 71 -1.92 -0.31 6.55
N THR A 72 -2.60 0.81 6.78
CA THR A 72 -2.01 2.15 6.64
C THR A 72 -0.87 2.37 7.64
N GLU A 73 -1.07 1.97 8.90
CA GLU A 73 -0.07 2.08 9.95
C GLU A 73 1.19 1.25 9.63
N ASN A 74 1.01 0.01 9.14
CA ASN A 74 2.11 -0.87 8.74
C ASN A 74 3.01 -0.22 7.67
N ILE A 75 2.40 0.38 6.65
CA ILE A 75 3.15 1.06 5.58
C ILE A 75 3.86 2.30 6.12
N ALA A 76 3.16 3.11 6.92
CA ALA A 76 3.73 4.34 7.50
C ALA A 76 4.93 4.05 8.42
N LYS A 77 4.87 2.98 9.21
CA LYS A 77 5.99 2.56 10.09
C LYS A 77 7.24 2.17 9.32
N VAL A 78 7.10 1.57 8.14
CA VAL A 78 8.24 1.15 7.32
C VAL A 78 8.85 2.33 6.55
N CYS A 79 8.06 3.36 6.24
CA CYS A 79 8.51 4.55 5.52
C CYS A 79 9.08 5.66 6.44
N LYS A 80 9.15 5.41 7.75
CA LYS A 80 9.66 6.36 8.75
C LYS A 80 11.18 6.25 8.88
#